data_AF-A0A364KZH2-F1
#
_entry.id   AF-A0A364KZH2-F1
#
_cell.length_a   1.000
_cell.length_b   1.000
_cell.length_c   1.000
_cell.angle_alpha   90.00
_cell.angle_beta   90.00
_cell.angle_gamma   90.00
#
_symmetry.space_group_name_H-M   'P 1'
#
loop_
_entity.id
_entity.type
_entity.pdbx_description
1 polymer ?
#
loop_
_entity_poly.entity_id
_entity_poly.type
_entity_poly.pdbx_seq_one_letter_code
_entity_poly.pdbx_strand_id
1 'polypeptide(L)'
;MQPTNSLASLSASLGRLRLQVEDLKICSGFDAQRITLLMQLAEQIDGELMRWPDYVPPSCQPKKAVRDFYPNYPGWEDIYPSLAVAQDWNHYRYLRIMANIITSRCAALLRLYSQAAAADQVCEQMVDEVCASVMYYIGRLKIDNDESEDSNDDEDDEDDMQRKTTGPVEEKYAIAAIGAMLLLPKLRWILQAEPSLRPKQKSCLELNVKKILRFYQIHGVENADIPDEESFDIL
;
A
#
# COMPACT_ATOMS: atom_id res chain seq x y z
N MET A 1 -22.08 -12.14 11.74
CA MET A 1 -20.72 -12.63 11.39
C MET A 1 -19.72 -11.52 11.70
N GLN A 2 -18.60 -11.84 12.36
CA GLN A 2 -17.37 -11.03 12.42
C GLN A 2 -17.03 -10.33 11.08
N PRO A 3 -17.08 -8.99 10.85
CA PRO A 3 -16.64 -8.40 9.58
C PRO A 3 -15.19 -8.74 9.22
N THR A 4 -14.35 -9.02 10.21
CA THR A 4 -12.95 -9.43 10.05
C THR A 4 -12.79 -10.85 9.50
N ASN A 5 -13.69 -11.77 9.85
CA ASN A 5 -13.63 -13.17 9.38
C ASN A 5 -13.95 -13.29 7.89
N SER A 6 -14.75 -12.37 7.33
CA SER A 6 -15.04 -12.38 5.88
C SER A 6 -13.81 -11.94 5.07
N LEU A 7 -13.07 -10.91 5.49
CA LEU A 7 -11.86 -10.47 4.77
C LEU A 7 -10.78 -11.56 4.69
N ALA A 8 -10.54 -12.28 5.79
CA ALA A 8 -9.56 -13.37 5.80
C ALA A 8 -9.92 -14.49 4.79
N SER A 9 -11.21 -14.87 4.72
CA SER A 9 -11.68 -15.88 3.77
C SER A 9 -11.56 -15.43 2.31
N LEU A 10 -11.86 -14.16 2.04
CA LEU A 10 -11.75 -13.55 0.71
C LEU A 10 -10.28 -13.41 0.29
N SER A 11 -9.40 -13.07 1.23
CA SER A 11 -7.95 -12.98 1.01
C SER A 11 -7.36 -14.30 0.55
N ALA A 12 -7.71 -15.42 1.20
CA ALA A 12 -7.23 -16.73 0.80
C ALA A 12 -7.71 -17.12 -0.60
N SER A 13 -8.96 -16.78 -0.95
CA SER A 13 -9.54 -17.03 -2.27
C SER A 13 -8.85 -16.21 -3.36
N LEU A 14 -8.61 -14.92 -3.14
CA LEU A 14 -7.90 -14.06 -4.07
C LEU A 14 -6.44 -14.47 -4.25
N GLY A 15 -5.76 -14.90 -3.17
CA GLY A 15 -4.40 -15.42 -3.25
C GLY A 15 -4.29 -16.62 -4.20
N ARG A 16 -5.22 -17.57 -4.12
CA ARG A 16 -5.29 -18.70 -5.06
C ARG A 16 -5.58 -18.24 -6.49
N LEU A 17 -6.53 -17.32 -6.64
CA LEU A 17 -6.94 -16.83 -7.96
C LEU A 17 -5.79 -16.10 -8.67
N ARG A 18 -5.02 -15.29 -7.93
CA ARG A 18 -3.84 -14.58 -8.44
C ARG A 18 -2.81 -15.56 -9.01
N LEU A 19 -2.47 -16.62 -8.29
CA LEU A 19 -1.52 -17.63 -8.77
C LEU A 19 -2.00 -18.31 -10.06
N GLN A 20 -3.31 -18.55 -10.18
CA GLN A 20 -3.90 -19.13 -11.39
C GLN A 20 -3.85 -18.17 -12.60
N VAL A 21 -3.92 -16.86 -12.36
CA VAL A 21 -3.82 -15.81 -13.39
C VAL A 21 -2.36 -15.61 -13.83
N GLU A 22 -1.41 -15.65 -12.89
CA GLU A 22 0.04 -15.59 -13.21
C GLU A 22 0.48 -16.82 -14.04
N ASP A 23 -0.18 -17.96 -13.87
CA ASP A 23 0.03 -19.18 -14.69
C ASP A 23 -0.62 -19.12 -16.08
N LEU A 24 -1.38 -18.06 -16.42
CA LEU A 24 -1.93 -17.88 -17.76
C LEU A 24 -0.80 -17.57 -18.75
N LYS A 25 -0.24 -18.61 -19.36
CA LYS A 25 0.72 -18.49 -20.44
C LYS A 25 0.04 -18.02 -21.72
N ILE A 26 0.19 -16.73 -22.02
CA ILE A 26 -0.33 -16.09 -23.25
C ILE A 26 0.13 -16.84 -24.51
N CYS A 27 1.30 -17.48 -24.47
CA CYS A 27 1.93 -18.14 -25.61
C CYS A 27 1.64 -19.66 -25.74
N SER A 28 1.01 -20.33 -24.76
CA SER A 28 0.86 -21.80 -24.80
C SER A 28 -0.56 -22.30 -25.07
N GLY A 29 -1.45 -21.43 -25.55
CA GLY A 29 -2.84 -21.74 -25.85
C GLY A 29 -3.78 -20.80 -25.11
N PHE A 30 -4.50 -19.99 -25.87
CA PHE A 30 -5.50 -19.07 -25.34
C PHE A 30 -6.74 -19.85 -24.88
N ASP A 31 -6.91 -20.01 -23.57
CA ASP A 31 -8.08 -20.67 -22.98
C ASP A 31 -9.12 -19.62 -22.54
N ALA A 32 -9.98 -19.23 -23.47
CA ALA A 32 -11.03 -18.25 -23.21
C ALA A 32 -11.97 -18.68 -22.06
N GLN A 33 -12.23 -19.98 -21.89
CA GLN A 33 -13.15 -20.47 -20.85
C GLN A 33 -12.52 -20.34 -19.46
N ARG A 34 -11.26 -20.75 -19.31
CA ARG A 34 -10.52 -20.55 -18.06
C ARG A 34 -10.39 -19.08 -17.73
N ILE A 35 -10.02 -18.22 -18.69
CA ILE A 35 -9.90 -16.77 -18.47
C ILE A 35 -11.24 -16.17 -18.03
N THR A 36 -12.35 -16.55 -18.68
CA THR A 36 -13.70 -16.09 -18.32
C THR A 36 -14.08 -16.51 -16.90
N LEU A 37 -13.78 -17.75 -16.51
CA LEU A 37 -14.05 -18.23 -15.16
C LEU A 37 -13.25 -17.45 -14.11
N LEU A 38 -11.96 -17.21 -14.35
CA LEU A 38 -11.12 -16.45 -13.42
C LEU A 38 -11.62 -15.01 -13.24
N MET A 39 -12.04 -14.37 -14.34
CA MET A 39 -12.66 -13.04 -14.31
C MET A 39 -13.94 -13.03 -13.47
N GLN A 40 -14.87 -13.95 -13.73
CA GLN A 40 -16.14 -14.04 -12.99
C GLN A 40 -15.93 -14.29 -11.49
N LEU A 41 -14.96 -15.13 -11.12
CA LEU A 41 -14.62 -15.35 -9.71
C LEU A 41 -14.05 -14.09 -9.05
N ALA A 42 -13.20 -13.33 -9.75
CA ALA A 42 -12.68 -12.07 -9.24
C ALA A 42 -13.79 -11.02 -9.04
N GLU A 43 -14.71 -10.91 -10.01
CA GLU A 43 -15.86 -10.01 -9.94
C GLU A 43 -16.84 -10.38 -8.83
N GLN A 44 -17.07 -11.68 -8.63
CA GLN A 44 -17.88 -12.16 -7.51
C GLN A 44 -17.25 -11.73 -6.18
N ILE A 45 -15.94 -11.93 -6.02
CA ILE A 45 -15.23 -11.54 -4.81
C ILE A 45 -15.26 -10.02 -4.61
N ASP A 46 -15.06 -9.21 -5.66
CA ASP A 46 -15.20 -7.74 -5.56
C ASP A 46 -16.62 -7.34 -5.16
N GLY A 47 -17.65 -8.02 -5.69
CA GLY A 47 -19.04 -7.85 -5.30
C GLY A 47 -19.32 -8.15 -3.82
N GLU A 48 -18.65 -9.15 -3.26
CA GLU A 48 -18.70 -9.44 -1.81
C GLU A 48 -17.95 -8.39 -0.99
N LEU A 49 -16.77 -7.96 -1.46
CA LEU A 49 -16.00 -6.88 -0.84
C LEU A 49 -16.77 -5.57 -0.82
N MET A 50 -17.45 -5.18 -1.91
CA MET A 50 -18.21 -3.92 -1.98
C MET A 50 -19.29 -3.78 -0.91
N ARG A 51 -19.81 -4.90 -0.37
CA ARG A 51 -20.78 -4.91 0.72
C ARG A 51 -20.13 -4.90 2.10
N TRP A 52 -18.83 -5.15 2.19
CA TRP A 52 -18.11 -5.18 3.47
C TRP A 52 -18.28 -3.91 4.29
N PRO A 53 -18.15 -2.69 3.71
CA PRO A 53 -18.39 -1.43 4.42
C PRO A 53 -19.75 -1.33 5.12
N ASP A 54 -20.80 -1.96 4.56
CA ASP A 54 -22.16 -1.91 5.11
C ASP A 54 -22.28 -2.67 6.45
N TYR A 55 -21.37 -3.61 6.71
CA TYR A 55 -21.32 -4.38 7.95
C TYR A 55 -20.40 -3.76 9.00
N VAL A 56 -19.68 -2.68 8.68
CA VAL A 56 -18.75 -2.01 9.60
C VAL A 56 -19.52 -1.00 10.46
N PRO A 57 -19.41 -1.06 11.79
CA PRO A 57 -20.04 -0.07 12.66
C PRO A 57 -19.64 1.37 12.30
N PRO A 58 -20.56 2.36 12.40
CA PRO A 58 -20.24 3.75 12.07
C PRO A 58 -19.04 4.33 12.82
N SER A 59 -18.80 3.89 14.07
CA SER A 59 -17.65 4.28 14.88
C SER A 59 -16.30 3.82 14.30
N CYS A 60 -16.32 2.82 13.42
CA CYS A 60 -15.16 2.24 12.77
C CYS A 60 -14.97 2.71 11.32
N GLN A 61 -15.81 3.64 10.83
CA GLN A 61 -15.63 4.20 9.50
C GLN A 61 -14.49 5.25 9.48
N PRO A 62 -13.69 5.34 8.40
CA PRO A 62 -12.62 6.32 8.29
C PRO A 62 -13.22 7.71 8.16
N LYS A 63 -12.71 8.66 8.94
CA LYS A 63 -13.08 10.07 8.80
C LYS A 63 -12.08 10.75 7.88
N LYS A 64 -12.56 11.48 6.87
CA LYS A 64 -11.69 12.23 5.97
C LYS A 64 -11.37 13.60 6.57
N ALA A 65 -10.09 13.93 6.65
CA ALA A 65 -9.61 15.27 6.99
C ALA A 65 -8.91 15.87 5.76
N VAL A 66 -9.19 17.15 5.46
CA VAL A 66 -8.56 17.85 4.34
C VAL A 66 -7.07 18.07 4.66
N ARG A 67 -6.19 17.86 3.67
CA ARG A 67 -4.76 18.17 3.82
C ARG A 67 -4.45 19.54 3.24
N ASP A 68 -4.01 20.44 4.11
CA ASP A 68 -3.70 21.83 3.75
C ASP A 68 -2.23 22.05 3.30
N PHE A 69 -1.36 21.02 3.28
CA PHE A 69 0.10 21.17 3.07
C PHE A 69 0.72 20.32 1.95
N TYR A 70 1.29 21.01 0.96
CA TYR A 70 1.95 20.43 -0.23
C TYR A 70 3.15 19.52 0.11
N PRO A 71 3.39 18.41 -0.62
CA PRO A 71 2.58 17.87 -1.72
C PRO A 71 1.27 17.22 -1.22
N ASN A 72 0.15 17.73 -1.74
CA ASN A 72 -1.24 17.45 -1.32
C ASN A 72 -1.91 16.41 -2.22
N TYR A 73 -1.39 15.19 -2.24
CA TYR A 73 -2.09 14.07 -2.87
C TYR A 73 -2.35 12.96 -1.84
N PRO A 74 -3.58 12.41 -1.75
CA PRO A 74 -4.74 12.66 -2.62
C PRO A 74 -5.59 13.90 -2.24
N GLY A 75 -5.09 14.77 -1.36
CA GLY A 75 -5.77 16.01 -0.93
C GLY A 75 -6.58 15.84 0.37
N TRP A 76 -6.68 14.61 0.86
CA TRP A 76 -7.20 14.29 2.20
C TRP A 76 -6.32 13.22 2.86
N GLU A 77 -6.53 13.05 4.16
CA GLU A 77 -6.04 11.91 4.94
C GLU A 77 -7.19 11.23 5.67
N ASP A 78 -7.04 9.93 5.89
CA ASP A 78 -8.01 9.16 6.67
C ASP A 78 -7.60 9.14 8.14
N ILE A 79 -8.56 9.40 9.02
CA ILE A 79 -8.43 9.27 10.46
C ILE A 79 -9.22 8.05 10.91
N TYR A 80 -8.57 7.19 11.69
CA TYR A 80 -9.16 5.97 12.23
C TYR A 80 -9.21 5.99 13.76
N PRO A 81 -10.19 5.33 14.38
CA PRO A 81 -10.28 5.23 15.83
C PRO A 81 -9.18 4.35 16.45
N SER A 82 -8.59 3.44 15.68
CA SER A 82 -7.48 2.59 16.13
C SER A 82 -6.71 2.00 14.93
N LEU A 83 -5.49 1.52 15.21
CA LEU A 83 -4.66 0.82 14.23
C LEU A 83 -5.32 -0.45 13.68
N ALA A 84 -6.03 -1.20 14.52
CA ALA A 84 -6.76 -2.40 14.08
C ALA A 84 -7.82 -2.05 13.03
N VAL A 85 -8.58 -0.98 13.25
CA VAL A 85 -9.57 -0.50 12.27
C VAL A 85 -8.88 -0.03 10.99
N ALA A 86 -7.76 0.69 11.09
CA ALA A 86 -6.99 1.11 9.91
C ALA A 86 -6.48 -0.08 9.09
N GLN A 87 -6.07 -1.18 9.76
CA GLN A 87 -5.61 -2.42 9.13
C GLN A 87 -6.72 -3.09 8.35
N ASP A 88 -7.91 -3.22 8.94
CA ASP A 88 -9.08 -3.82 8.28
C ASP A 88 -9.45 -3.05 7.01
N TRP A 89 -9.55 -1.71 7.08
CA TRP A 89 -9.84 -0.88 5.92
C TRP A 89 -8.78 -0.97 4.82
N ASN A 90 -7.50 -0.97 5.19
CA ASN A 90 -6.42 -1.13 4.21
C ASN A 90 -6.36 -2.53 3.63
N HIS A 91 -6.68 -3.56 4.42
CA HIS A 91 -6.78 -4.92 3.92
C HIS A 91 -7.93 -5.04 2.92
N TYR A 92 -9.10 -4.50 3.25
CA TYR A 92 -10.24 -4.38 2.34
C TYR A 92 -9.85 -3.72 1.00
N ARG A 93 -9.24 -2.52 1.04
CA ARG A 93 -8.80 -1.79 -0.17
C ARG A 93 -7.81 -2.61 -1.01
N TYR A 94 -6.84 -3.24 -0.33
CA TYR A 94 -5.86 -4.11 -0.97
C TYR A 94 -6.51 -5.31 -1.68
N LEU A 95 -7.49 -5.96 -1.04
CA LEU A 95 -8.23 -7.07 -1.65
C LEU A 95 -9.03 -6.60 -2.87
N ARG A 96 -9.64 -5.41 -2.82
CA ARG A 96 -10.33 -4.81 -3.97
C ARG A 96 -9.38 -4.50 -5.12
N ILE A 97 -8.20 -3.95 -4.84
CA ILE A 97 -7.15 -3.73 -5.87
C ILE A 97 -6.79 -5.09 -6.51
N MET A 98 -6.56 -6.13 -5.72
CA MET A 98 -6.21 -7.46 -6.25
C MET A 98 -7.30 -8.05 -7.13
N ALA A 99 -8.56 -8.01 -6.68
CA ALA A 99 -9.68 -8.49 -7.47
C ALA A 99 -9.78 -7.75 -8.81
N ASN A 100 -9.66 -6.42 -8.80
CA ASN A 100 -9.81 -5.62 -10.02
C ASN A 100 -8.60 -5.68 -10.95
N ILE A 101 -7.37 -5.90 -10.45
CA ILE A 101 -6.22 -6.23 -11.31
C ILE A 101 -6.47 -7.55 -12.05
N ILE A 102 -7.00 -8.56 -11.36
CA ILE A 102 -7.33 -9.85 -11.99
C ILE A 102 -8.41 -9.65 -13.06
N THR A 103 -9.50 -8.94 -12.72
CA THR A 103 -10.58 -8.62 -13.67
C THR A 103 -10.04 -7.87 -14.89
N SER A 104 -9.25 -6.81 -14.67
CA SER A 104 -8.67 -6.00 -15.75
C SER A 104 -7.81 -6.83 -16.70
N ARG A 105 -6.89 -7.64 -16.16
CA ARG A 105 -6.02 -8.52 -16.96
C ARG A 105 -6.82 -9.56 -17.75
N CYS A 106 -7.78 -10.23 -17.11
CA CYS A 106 -8.62 -11.22 -17.80
C CYS A 106 -9.48 -10.57 -18.89
N ALA A 107 -10.10 -9.43 -18.59
CA ALA A 107 -10.90 -8.67 -19.55
C ALA A 107 -10.05 -8.20 -20.74
N ALA A 108 -8.82 -7.72 -20.51
CA ALA A 108 -7.89 -7.32 -21.56
C ALA A 108 -7.52 -8.51 -22.47
N LEU A 109 -7.23 -9.68 -21.90
CA LEU A 109 -6.97 -10.91 -22.67
C LEU A 109 -8.19 -11.32 -23.52
N LEU A 110 -9.40 -11.15 -22.99
CA LEU A 110 -10.66 -11.40 -23.70
C LEU A 110 -11.08 -10.26 -24.65
N ARG A 111 -10.30 -9.17 -24.73
CA ARG A 111 -10.59 -7.95 -25.52
C ARG A 111 -11.87 -7.23 -25.09
N LEU A 112 -12.24 -7.33 -23.82
CA LEU A 112 -13.36 -6.64 -23.18
C LEU A 112 -12.89 -5.30 -22.59
N TYR A 113 -12.44 -4.39 -23.45
CA TYR A 113 -11.72 -3.17 -23.01
C TYR A 113 -12.52 -2.24 -22.11
N SER A 114 -13.85 -2.14 -22.28
CA SER A 114 -14.70 -1.33 -21.39
C SER A 114 -14.72 -1.87 -19.96
N GLN A 115 -14.71 -3.20 -19.81
CA GLN A 115 -14.69 -3.88 -18.53
C GLN A 115 -13.31 -3.78 -17.88
N ALA A 116 -12.25 -3.90 -18.68
CA ALA A 116 -10.88 -3.66 -18.20
C ALA A 116 -10.73 -2.23 -17.65
N ALA A 117 -11.17 -1.23 -18.41
CA ALA A 117 -11.12 0.17 -17.99
C ALA A 117 -11.95 0.45 -16.73
N ALA A 118 -13.12 -0.19 -16.57
CA ALA A 118 -13.92 -0.06 -15.36
C ALA A 118 -13.21 -0.65 -14.13
N ALA A 119 -12.58 -1.81 -14.27
CA ALA A 119 -11.79 -2.42 -13.21
C ALA A 119 -10.56 -1.55 -12.85
N ASP A 120 -9.89 -0.96 -13.84
CA ASP A 120 -8.77 -0.04 -13.62
C ASP A 120 -9.19 1.21 -12.84
N GLN A 121 -10.38 1.78 -13.12
CA GLN A 121 -10.91 2.91 -12.36
C GLN A 121 -11.13 2.57 -10.87
N VAL A 122 -11.58 1.36 -10.58
CA VAL A 122 -11.71 0.89 -9.19
C VAL A 122 -10.34 0.76 -8.53
N CYS A 123 -9.35 0.20 -9.23
CA CYS A 123 -7.96 0.15 -8.74
C CYS A 123 -7.44 1.56 -8.42
N GLU A 124 -7.62 2.52 -9.32
CA GLU A 124 -7.21 3.91 -9.09
C GLU A 124 -7.89 4.50 -7.84
N GLN A 125 -9.20 4.33 -7.70
CA GLN A 125 -9.92 4.82 -6.52
C GLN A 125 -9.37 4.20 -5.22
N MET A 126 -9.17 2.88 -5.19
CA MET A 126 -8.66 2.20 -4.00
C MET A 126 -7.23 2.62 -3.67
N VAL A 127 -6.40 2.92 -4.67
CA VAL A 127 -5.05 3.43 -4.47
C VAL A 127 -5.06 4.85 -3.92
N ASP A 128 -5.98 5.72 -4.37
CA ASP A 128 -6.16 7.04 -3.75
C ASP A 128 -6.43 6.88 -2.23
N GLU A 129 -7.34 5.97 -1.87
CA GLU A 129 -7.67 5.73 -0.47
C GLU A 129 -6.52 5.09 0.34
N VAL A 130 -5.75 4.18 -0.25
CA VAL A 130 -4.53 3.64 0.39
C VAL A 130 -3.56 4.80 0.66
N CYS A 131 -3.31 5.67 -0.31
CA CYS A 131 -2.46 6.85 -0.15
C CYS A 131 -2.95 7.78 0.96
N ALA A 132 -4.26 8.02 1.06
CA ALA A 132 -4.86 8.82 2.12
C ALA A 132 -4.64 8.24 3.53
N SER A 133 -4.53 6.91 3.63
CA SER A 133 -4.36 6.25 4.92
C SER A 133 -2.92 6.23 5.44
N VAL A 134 -1.92 6.45 4.58
CA VAL A 134 -0.50 6.32 4.95
C VAL A 134 -0.15 7.19 6.15
N MET A 135 -0.64 8.43 6.16
CA MET A 135 -0.38 9.40 7.24
C MET A 135 -0.85 8.91 8.61
N TYR A 136 -1.89 8.07 8.67
CA TYR A 136 -2.35 7.51 9.93
C TYR A 136 -1.34 6.52 10.54
N TYR A 137 -0.71 5.70 9.71
CA TYR A 137 0.17 4.63 10.16
C TYR A 137 1.53 5.12 10.62
N ILE A 138 2.12 6.03 9.85
CA ILE A 138 3.50 6.48 10.08
C ILE A 138 3.53 7.90 10.64
N GLY A 139 2.39 8.58 10.75
CA GLY A 139 2.32 9.96 11.17
C GLY A 139 2.98 10.90 10.16
N ARG A 140 3.28 12.13 10.61
CA ARG A 140 4.23 13.00 9.93
C ARG A 140 5.64 12.57 10.34
N LEU A 141 6.15 11.48 9.78
CA LEU A 141 7.58 11.21 9.84
C LEU A 141 8.28 12.46 9.31
N LYS A 142 8.87 13.25 10.22
CA LYS A 142 9.84 14.27 9.86
C LYS A 142 11.04 13.49 9.41
N ILE A 143 11.20 13.42 8.10
CA ILE A 143 12.52 13.18 7.55
C ILE A 143 13.16 14.55 7.66
N ASP A 144 13.93 14.77 8.72
CA ASP A 144 14.86 15.88 8.73
C ASP A 144 15.80 15.59 7.56
N ASN A 145 15.58 16.31 6.46
CA ASN A 145 16.53 16.39 5.37
C ASN A 145 17.65 17.29 5.88
N ASP A 146 18.47 16.78 6.80
CA ASP A 146 19.79 17.33 7.05
C ASP A 146 20.69 16.86 5.89
N GLU A 147 20.41 17.44 4.72
CA GLU A 147 21.37 17.66 3.64
C GLU A 147 21.49 19.17 3.41
N SER A 148 21.53 19.94 4.51
CA SER A 148 22.14 21.27 4.51
C SER A 148 23.52 21.15 5.13
N GLU A 149 24.40 20.41 4.46
CA GLU A 149 25.84 20.66 4.56
C GLU A 149 26.11 21.97 3.80
N ASP A 150 26.12 23.07 4.55
CA ASP A 150 27.02 24.21 4.38
C ASP A 150 26.59 25.29 5.39
N SER A 151 26.95 25.07 6.64
CA SER A 151 27.08 26.15 7.62
C SER A 151 28.37 25.86 8.36
N ASN A 152 29.45 26.42 7.83
CA ASN A 152 30.71 26.56 8.52
C ASN A 152 30.45 27.37 9.79
N ASP A 153 30.36 26.70 10.92
CA ASP A 153 30.67 27.30 12.21
C ASP A 153 31.73 26.40 12.84
N ASP A 154 32.98 26.75 12.56
CA ASP A 154 34.14 26.37 13.36
C ASP A 154 33.96 26.96 14.77
N GLU A 155 34.17 26.12 15.79
CA GLU A 155 34.98 26.34 16.99
C GLU A 155 34.39 25.63 18.22
N ASP A 156 35.07 24.53 18.57
CA ASP A 156 35.52 24.11 19.90
C ASP A 156 34.52 24.04 21.06
N ASP A 157 34.22 22.82 21.52
CA ASP A 157 34.70 22.36 22.84
C ASP A 157 34.55 20.84 23.01
N GLU A 158 35.62 20.22 23.49
CA GLU A 158 35.75 18.80 23.79
C GLU A 158 34.86 18.33 24.97
N ASP A 159 34.68 17.01 25.03
CA ASP A 159 34.30 16.22 26.20
C ASP A 159 32.82 16.26 26.65
N ASP A 160 32.02 15.35 26.07
CA ASP A 160 31.40 14.33 26.93
C ASP A 160 31.06 13.06 26.14
N MET A 161 31.88 12.02 26.32
CA MET A 161 31.60 10.66 25.88
C MET A 161 30.51 10.05 26.80
N GLN A 162 29.35 10.70 26.91
CA GLN A 162 28.18 10.15 27.57
C GLN A 162 27.49 9.18 26.62
N ARG A 163 27.74 7.90 26.89
CA ARG A 163 26.89 6.75 26.57
C ARG A 163 25.45 7.24 26.31
N LYS A 164 25.02 7.21 25.05
CA LYS A 164 23.60 7.28 24.67
C LYS A 164 22.92 6.10 25.35
N THR A 165 22.47 6.32 26.58
CA THR A 165 21.49 5.48 27.25
C THR A 165 20.33 5.36 26.28
N THR A 166 20.07 4.13 25.83
CA THR A 166 18.84 3.75 25.14
C THR A 166 17.67 4.15 26.04
N GLY A 167 17.19 5.37 25.85
CA GLY A 167 15.98 5.85 26.51
C GLY A 167 14.79 4.97 26.12
N PRO A 168 13.70 5.01 26.89
CA PRO A 168 12.47 4.35 26.49
C PRO A 168 12.12 4.81 25.07
N VAL A 169 12.02 3.87 24.12
CA VAL A 169 11.55 4.15 22.76
C VAL A 169 10.28 4.99 22.90
N GLU A 170 10.30 6.25 22.46
CA GLU A 170 9.12 7.10 22.66
C GLU A 170 7.94 6.40 21.95
N GLU A 171 6.83 6.23 22.65
CA GLU A 171 5.67 5.44 22.23
C GLU A 171 5.21 5.78 20.78
N LYS A 172 5.40 7.03 20.37
CA LYS A 172 5.14 7.52 19.01
C LYS A 172 6.00 6.82 17.95
N TYR A 173 7.28 6.57 18.22
CA TYR A 173 8.18 5.85 17.31
C TYR A 173 7.81 4.37 17.20
N ALA A 174 7.42 3.74 18.31
CA ALA A 174 6.99 2.34 18.29
C ALA A 174 5.74 2.13 17.43
N ILE A 175 4.76 3.04 17.55
CA ILE A 175 3.53 3.00 16.73
C ILE A 175 3.85 3.25 15.25
N ALA A 176 4.69 4.23 14.92
CA ALA A 176 5.09 4.51 13.55
C ALA A 176 5.85 3.33 12.92
N ALA A 177 6.73 2.67 13.68
CA ALA A 177 7.46 1.49 13.22
C ALA A 177 6.53 0.31 12.94
N ILE A 178 5.59 0.01 13.85
CA ILE A 178 4.58 -1.02 13.62
C ILE A 178 3.75 -0.65 12.38
N GLY A 179 3.34 0.61 12.26
CA GLY A 179 2.54 1.06 11.14
C GLY A 179 3.26 0.93 9.79
N ALA A 180 4.53 1.30 9.75
CA ALA A 180 5.42 1.10 8.61
C ALA A 180 5.54 -0.39 8.23
N MET A 181 5.61 -1.28 9.22
CA MET A 181 5.78 -2.73 9.01
C MET A 181 4.56 -3.35 8.36
N LEU A 182 3.39 -2.81 8.68
CA LEU A 182 2.10 -3.24 8.14
C LEU A 182 1.82 -2.70 6.74
N LEU A 183 2.31 -1.49 6.42
CA LEU A 183 2.07 -0.84 5.14
C LEU A 183 3.08 -1.22 4.06
N LEU A 184 4.37 -1.30 4.39
CA LEU A 184 5.43 -1.46 3.39
C LEU A 184 5.21 -2.65 2.43
N PRO A 185 4.86 -3.86 2.91
CA PRO A 185 4.62 -4.99 2.02
C PRO A 185 3.45 -4.74 1.05
N LYS A 186 2.40 -4.05 1.51
CA LYS A 186 1.23 -3.73 0.69
C LYS A 186 1.56 -2.69 -0.37
N LEU A 187 2.29 -1.63 -0.01
CA LEU A 187 2.68 -0.58 -0.96
C LEU A 187 3.63 -1.12 -2.05
N ARG A 188 4.64 -1.91 -1.65
CA ARG A 188 5.54 -2.59 -2.60
C ARG A 188 4.77 -3.51 -3.53
N TRP A 189 3.84 -4.29 -2.98
CA TRP A 189 3.01 -5.17 -3.80
C TRP A 189 2.17 -4.40 -4.83
N ILE A 190 1.54 -3.27 -4.45
CA ILE A 190 0.76 -2.46 -5.40
C ILE A 190 1.65 -1.99 -6.55
N LEU A 191 2.87 -1.55 -6.26
CA LEU A 191 3.83 -1.13 -7.30
C LEU A 191 4.25 -2.30 -8.20
N GLN A 192 4.50 -3.48 -7.64
CA GLN A 192 4.90 -4.69 -8.38
C GLN A 192 3.76 -5.34 -9.17
N ALA A 193 2.52 -5.19 -8.72
CA ALA A 193 1.35 -5.75 -9.38
C ALA A 193 0.96 -4.97 -10.66
N GLU A 194 1.63 -3.83 -10.92
CA GLU A 194 1.45 -2.97 -12.09
C GLU A 194 -0.02 -2.72 -12.44
N PRO A 195 -0.87 -2.25 -11.50
CA PRO A 195 -2.19 -1.74 -11.86
C PRO A 195 -2.03 -0.53 -12.78
N SER A 196 -3.10 -0.20 -13.52
CA SER A 196 -3.18 1.09 -14.21
C SER A 196 -3.19 2.22 -13.18
N LEU A 197 -2.02 2.82 -12.93
CA LEU A 197 -1.83 3.91 -11.98
C LEU A 197 -1.62 5.23 -12.70
N ARG A 198 -2.27 6.28 -12.20
CA ARG A 198 -1.98 7.66 -12.59
C ARG A 198 -0.58 8.05 -12.11
N PRO A 199 0.14 8.94 -12.82
CA PRO A 199 1.49 9.36 -12.42
C PRO A 199 1.58 9.84 -10.96
N LYS A 200 0.58 10.61 -10.48
CA LYS A 200 0.52 11.09 -9.09
C LYS A 200 0.37 9.96 -8.07
N GLN A 201 -0.38 8.90 -8.39
CA GLN A 201 -0.53 7.72 -7.54
C GLN A 201 0.80 6.99 -7.41
N LYS A 202 1.43 6.71 -8.56
CA LYS A 202 2.74 6.05 -8.60
C LYS A 202 3.79 6.82 -7.79
N SER A 203 3.95 8.12 -8.05
CA SER A 203 4.89 8.96 -7.31
C SER A 203 4.58 9.03 -5.81
N CYS A 204 3.29 9.03 -5.42
CA CYS A 204 2.91 9.01 -4.01
C CYS A 204 3.28 7.68 -3.33
N LEU A 205 2.99 6.55 -3.98
CA LEU A 205 3.34 5.23 -3.48
C LEU A 205 4.86 5.07 -3.34
N GLU A 206 5.62 5.42 -4.38
CA GLU A 206 7.09 5.40 -4.38
C GLU A 206 7.68 6.28 -3.29
N LEU A 207 7.17 7.51 -3.15
CA LEU A 207 7.59 8.42 -2.09
C LEU A 207 7.35 7.80 -0.72
N ASN A 208 6.16 7.25 -0.46
CA ASN A 208 5.84 6.66 0.84
C ASN A 208 6.67 5.39 1.12
N VAL A 209 6.95 4.57 0.11
CA VAL A 209 7.89 3.44 0.24
C VAL A 209 9.28 3.94 0.63
N LYS A 210 9.82 4.96 -0.08
CA LYS A 210 11.12 5.56 0.24
C LYS A 210 11.15 6.12 1.66
N LYS A 211 10.10 6.82 2.09
CA LYS A 211 9.99 7.35 3.46
C LYS A 211 10.04 6.25 4.52
N ILE A 212 9.31 5.16 4.30
CA ILE A 212 9.29 4.02 5.22
C ILE A 212 10.65 3.31 5.27
N LEU A 213 11.31 3.13 4.12
CA LEU A 213 12.64 2.52 4.07
C LEU A 213 13.69 3.39 4.77
N ARG A 214 13.68 4.71 4.53
CA ARG A 214 14.57 5.65 5.22
C ARG A 214 14.34 5.63 6.73
N PHE A 215 13.08 5.55 7.17
CA PHE A 215 12.75 5.36 8.58
C PHE A 215 13.40 4.09 9.16
N TYR A 216 13.35 2.95 8.46
CA TYR A 216 14.01 1.73 8.93
C TYR A 216 15.53 1.83 8.98
N GLN A 217 16.14 2.47 7.99
CA GLN A 217 17.59 2.70 7.95
C GLN A 217 18.06 3.55 9.14
N ILE A 218 17.40 4.68 9.39
CA ILE A 218 17.75 5.58 10.51
C ILE A 218 17.61 4.88 11.87
N HIS A 219 16.65 3.96 12.00
CA HIS A 219 16.34 3.29 13.26
C HIS A 219 16.95 1.88 13.39
N GLY A 220 17.93 1.53 12.55
CA GLY A 220 18.74 0.31 12.73
C GLY A 220 17.98 -1.01 12.50
N VAL A 221 16.91 -1.00 11.71
CA VAL A 221 16.24 -2.23 11.25
C VAL A 221 16.97 -2.72 9.99
N GLU A 222 18.23 -3.13 10.15
CA GLU A 222 19.19 -3.36 9.06
C GLU A 222 18.98 -4.62 8.21
N ASN A 223 17.94 -5.44 8.45
CA ASN A 223 17.77 -6.73 7.74
C ASN A 223 16.51 -6.82 6.85
N ALA A 224 16.05 -5.71 6.28
CA ALA A 224 15.10 -5.79 5.17
C ALA A 224 15.89 -5.90 3.86
N ASP A 225 16.42 -7.10 3.55
CA ASP A 225 17.16 -7.44 2.32
C ASP A 225 16.80 -6.50 1.16
N ILE A 226 17.75 -5.61 0.87
CA ILE A 226 17.70 -4.65 -0.23
C ILE A 226 18.42 -5.35 -1.39
N PRO A 227 17.73 -5.82 -2.44
CA PRO A 227 18.41 -5.91 -3.72
C PRO A 227 18.63 -4.47 -4.15
N ASP A 228 19.90 -4.07 -4.12
CA ASP A 228 20.37 -2.79 -4.65
C ASP A 228 19.87 -2.61 -6.08
N GLU A 229 19.52 -1.37 -6.40
CA GLU A 229 19.14 -0.91 -7.73
C GLU A 229 20.30 -1.07 -8.72
N GLU A 230 20.62 -2.30 -9.16
CA GLU A 230 21.47 -2.55 -10.32
C GLU A 230 20.96 -3.79 -11.08
N SER A 231 19.90 -3.60 -11.88
CA SER A 231 19.63 -4.28 -13.16
C SER A 231 18.17 -4.09 -13.61
N PHE A 232 17.76 -2.83 -13.78
CA PHE A 232 16.72 -2.51 -14.76
C PHE A 232 17.40 -2.02 -16.03
N ASP A 233 18.20 -2.89 -16.64
CA ASP A 233 18.57 -2.76 -18.04
C ASP A 233 17.61 -3.63 -18.88
N ILE A 234 17.02 -2.93 -19.83
CA ILE A 234 15.98 -3.33 -20.76
C ILE A 234 16.48 -4.45 -21.67
N LEU A 235 15.72 -5.56 -21.74
CA LEU A 235 15.53 -6.38 -22.95
C LEU A 235 14.09 -6.88 -23.02
#